data_AF-A0A413JZA2-F1
#
_entry.id   AF-A0A413JZA2-F1
#
_cell.length_a   1.000
_cell.length_b   1.000
_cell.length_c   1.000
_cell.angle_alpha   90.00
_cell.angle_beta   90.00
_cell.angle_gamma   90.00
#
_symmetry.space_group_name_H-M   'P 1'
#
loop_
_entity.id
_entity.type
_entity.pdbx_description
1 polymer ?
#
loop_
_entity_poly.entity_id
_entity_poly.type
_entity_poly.pdbx_seq_one_letter_code
_entity_poly.pdbx_strand_id
1 'polypeptide(L)'
;MTLTEVRYFLEGLGRRNRESWEQTRIIAYVIAQANSTKQLKQSDILRFPWDEAKEDEKKRTSVTDEEVKRLRAKAKLIEKEMNHV
;
A
#
# COMPACT_ATOMS: atom_id res chain seq x y z
N MET A 1 -14.23 -4.07 -30.70
CA MET A 1 -14.07 -3.13 -29.56
C MET A 1 -15.42 -2.96 -28.88
N THR A 2 -15.63 -3.63 -27.75
CA THR A 2 -16.88 -3.57 -26.97
C THR A 2 -16.88 -2.38 -26.01
N LEU A 3 -18.05 -1.94 -25.54
CA LEU A 3 -18.18 -0.89 -24.51
C LEU A 3 -17.34 -1.20 -23.25
N THR A 4 -17.25 -2.47 -22.89
CA THR A 4 -16.45 -2.96 -21.77
C THR A 4 -14.95 -2.79 -22.03
N GLU A 5 -14.48 -3.09 -23.24
CA GLU A 5 -13.08 -2.87 -23.63
C GLU A 5 -12.72 -1.38 -23.62
N VAL A 6 -13.61 -0.51 -24.08
CA VAL A 6 -13.42 0.96 -24.01
C VAL A 6 -13.31 1.42 -22.56
N ARG A 7 -14.16 0.91 -21.66
CA ARG A 7 -14.10 1.24 -20.23
C ARG A 7 -12.76 0.86 -19.61
N TYR A 8 -12.31 -0.37 -19.83
CA TYR A 8 -11.02 -0.84 -19.32
C TYR A 8 -9.84 -0.06 -19.89
N PHE A 9 -9.92 0.31 -21.17
CA PHE A 9 -8.91 1.15 -21.80
C PHE A 9 -8.81 2.52 -21.13
N LEU A 10 -9.95 3.20 -20.91
CA LEU A 10 -10.00 4.50 -20.24
C LEU A 10 -9.50 4.43 -18.79
N GLU A 11 -9.87 3.38 -18.04
CA GLU A 11 -9.36 3.15 -16.69
C GLU A 11 -7.84 2.90 -16.66
N GLY A 12 -7.31 2.20 -17.67
CA GLY A 12 -5.88 1.91 -17.81
C GLY A 12 -5.05 3.07 -18.34
N LEU A 13 -5.66 4.05 -19.02
CA LEU A 13 -4.97 5.11 -19.75
C LEU A 13 -4.03 5.92 -18.85
N GLY A 14 -4.48 6.24 -17.63
CA GLY A 14 -3.68 6.96 -16.64
C GLY A 14 -2.44 6.19 -16.14
N ARG A 15 -2.41 4.86 -16.29
CA ARG A 15 -1.27 4.04 -15.86
C ARG A 15 -0.08 4.17 -16.81
N ARG A 16 -0.31 4.53 -18.07
CA ARG A 16 0.76 4.64 -19.09
C ARG A 16 1.79 5.72 -18.73
N ASN A 17 1.34 6.80 -18.11
CA ASN A 17 2.20 7.92 -17.74
C ASN A 17 2.72 7.82 -16.30
N ARG A 18 2.36 6.75 -15.58
CA ARG A 18 2.70 6.56 -14.16
C ARG A 18 4.20 6.59 -13.92
N GLU A 19 4.98 5.93 -14.76
CA GLU A 19 6.45 5.92 -14.65
C GLU A 19 7.03 7.32 -14.79
N SER A 20 6.60 8.08 -15.79
CA SER A 20 7.05 9.47 -15.99
C SER A 20 6.71 10.35 -14.79
N TRP A 21 5.49 10.20 -14.23
CA TRP A 21 5.10 10.96 -13.03
C TRP A 21 5.92 10.57 -11.79
N GLU A 22 6.23 9.28 -11.61
CA GLU A 22 7.10 8.82 -10.53
C GLU A 22 8.55 9.32 -10.71
N GLN A 23 9.07 9.32 -11.94
CA GLN A 23 10.40 9.86 -12.25
C GLN A 23 10.46 11.35 -11.89
N THR A 24 9.47 12.14 -12.29
CA THR A 24 9.37 13.56 -11.91
C THR A 24 9.31 13.74 -10.39
N ARG A 25 8.52 12.92 -9.69
CA ARG A 25 8.44 12.95 -8.23
C ARG A 25 9.79 12.65 -7.56
N ILE A 26 10.53 11.67 -8.07
CA ILE A 26 11.86 11.32 -7.54
C ILE A 26 12.83 12.48 -7.74
N ILE A 27 12.87 13.09 -8.92
CA ILE A 27 13.75 14.24 -9.20
C ILE A 27 13.43 15.40 -8.26
N ALA A 28 12.16 15.76 -8.12
CA ALA A 28 11.71 16.81 -7.22
C ALA A 28 12.04 16.49 -5.75
N TYR A 29 11.88 15.24 -5.33
CA TYR A 29 12.23 14.76 -4.00
C TYR A 29 13.72 14.89 -3.70
N VAL A 30 14.59 14.47 -4.62
CA VAL A 30 16.06 14.58 -4.44
C VAL A 30 16.46 16.04 -4.26
N ILE A 31 15.91 16.94 -5.09
CA ILE A 31 16.17 18.38 -5.00
C ILE A 31 15.68 18.93 -3.65
N ALA A 32 14.45 18.62 -3.25
CA ALA A 32 13.88 19.11 -2.00
C ALA A 32 14.63 18.57 -0.76
N GLN A 33 14.98 17.29 -0.77
CA GLN A 33 15.69 16.64 0.33
C GLN A 33 17.13 17.16 0.47
N ALA A 34 17.80 17.48 -0.64
CA ALA A 34 19.15 18.07 -0.61
C ALA A 34 19.16 19.49 -0.02
N ASN A 35 18.04 20.22 -0.12
CA ASN A 35 17.90 21.60 0.37
C ASN A 35 17.12 21.69 1.70
N SER A 36 16.76 20.57 2.31
CA SER A 36 15.97 20.51 3.53
C SER A 36 16.74 19.78 4.63
N THR A 37 16.63 20.27 5.85
CA THR A 37 17.14 19.57 7.06
C THR A 37 16.14 18.53 7.58
N LYS A 38 14.91 18.54 7.06
CA LYS A 38 13.87 17.56 7.43
C LYS A 38 14.01 16.31 6.57
N GLN A 39 13.73 15.16 7.15
CA GLN A 39 13.52 13.93 6.38
C GLN A 39 12.13 13.96 5.75
N LEU A 40 12.10 14.14 4.44
CA LEU A 40 10.88 14.18 3.64
C LEU A 40 10.54 12.76 3.16
N LYS A 41 9.27 12.53 2.87
CA LYS A 41 8.82 11.39 2.07
C LYS A 41 8.51 11.86 0.66
N GLN A 42 8.59 10.96 -0.31
CA GLN A 42 8.22 11.26 -1.70
C GLN A 42 6.76 11.75 -1.82
N SER A 43 5.86 11.23 -0.98
CA SER A 43 4.46 11.66 -0.88
C SER A 43 4.28 13.09 -0.38
N ASP A 44 5.28 13.64 0.33
CA ASP A 44 5.23 15.02 0.85
C ASP A 44 5.54 16.04 -0.26
N ILE A 45 6.15 15.60 -1.37
CA ILE A 45 6.48 16.42 -2.53
C ILE A 45 5.30 16.47 -3.51
N LEU A 46 4.85 15.29 -3.94
CA LEU A 46 3.76 15.09 -4.89
C LEU A 46 3.00 13.83 -4.49
N ARG A 47 1.73 14.01 -4.12
CA ARG A 47 0.82 12.93 -3.74
C ARG A 47 0.02 12.47 -4.95
N PHE A 48 0.06 11.16 -5.24
CA PHE A 48 -0.67 10.58 -6.36
C PHE A 48 -1.89 9.78 -5.88
N PRO A 49 -2.93 9.60 -6.73
CA PRO A 49 -4.14 8.86 -6.36
C PRO A 49 -3.89 7.41 -5.89
N TRP A 50 -2.81 6.78 -6.36
CA TRP A 50 -2.45 5.41 -5.98
C TRP A 50 -1.60 5.31 -4.72
N ASP A 51 -1.21 6.41 -4.10
CA ASP A 51 -0.57 6.37 -2.78
C ASP A 51 -1.59 6.03 -1.69
N GLU A 52 -2.85 6.44 -1.86
CA GLU A 52 -3.97 6.10 -0.97
C GLU A 52 -4.30 4.61 -1.03
N ALA A 53 -4.31 4.03 -2.24
CA ALA A 53 -4.50 2.59 -2.42
C ALA A 53 -3.44 1.75 -1.67
N LYS A 54 -2.20 2.24 -1.57
CA LYS A 54 -1.14 1.59 -0.79
C LYS A 54 -1.34 1.73 0.73
N GLU A 55 -1.93 2.82 1.20
CA GLU A 55 -2.27 2.98 2.63
C GLU A 55 -3.40 2.02 3.03
N ASP A 56 -4.41 1.85 2.17
CA ASP A 56 -5.51 0.93 2.42
C ASP A 56 -5.10 -0.54 2.33
N GLU A 57 -4.22 -0.92 1.40
CA GLU A 57 -3.62 -2.26 1.36
C GLU A 57 -2.76 -2.56 2.61
N LYS A 58 -1.98 -1.58 3.08
CA LYS A 58 -1.19 -1.73 4.32
C LYS A 58 -2.06 -1.91 5.55
N LYS A 59 -3.18 -1.19 5.67
CA LYS A 59 -4.16 -1.37 6.76
C LYS A 59 -4.81 -2.75 6.75
N ARG A 60 -5.03 -3.33 5.56
CA ARG A 60 -5.63 -4.68 5.42
C ARG A 60 -4.66 -5.82 5.74
N THR A 61 -3.35 -5.59 5.62
CA THR A 61 -2.31 -6.61 5.81
C THR A 61 -1.59 -6.51 7.15
N SER A 62 -1.81 -5.46 7.94
CA SER A 62 -1.28 -5.36 9.29
C SER A 62 -2.11 -6.20 10.26
N VAL A 63 -1.56 -7.32 10.74
CA VAL A 63 -2.12 -8.05 11.88
C VAL A 63 -1.88 -7.22 13.15
N THR A 64 -2.95 -6.92 13.88
CA THR A 64 -2.85 -6.16 15.13
C THR A 64 -2.41 -7.06 16.30
N ASP A 65 -1.77 -6.49 17.32
CA ASP A 65 -1.34 -7.23 18.52
C ASP A 65 -2.50 -7.95 19.23
N GLU A 66 -3.70 -7.38 19.13
CA GLU A 66 -4.94 -7.98 19.64
C GLU A 66 -5.33 -9.25 18.86
N GLU A 67 -5.20 -9.23 17.54
CA GLU A 67 -5.39 -10.42 16.70
C GLU A 67 -4.35 -11.49 17.00
N VAL A 68 -3.08 -11.11 17.22
CA VAL A 68 -2.03 -12.06 17.63
C VAL A 68 -2.38 -12.73 18.97
N LYS A 69 -2.86 -11.97 19.96
CA LYS A 69 -3.30 -12.52 21.25
C LYS A 69 -4.49 -13.47 21.09
N ARG A 70 -5.48 -13.09 20.29
CA ARG A 70 -6.65 -13.94 19.97
C ARG A 70 -6.23 -15.25 19.29
N LEU A 71 -5.32 -15.18 18.32
CA LEU A 71 -4.80 -16.35 17.61
C LEU A 71 -4.03 -17.28 18.54
N ARG A 72 -3.20 -16.74 19.45
CA ARG A 72 -2.52 -17.55 20.48
C ARG A 72 -3.50 -18.24 21.44
N ALA A 73 -4.57 -17.56 21.84
CA ALA A 73 -5.60 -18.17 22.68
C ALA A 73 -6.32 -19.32 21.95
N LYS A 74 -6.67 -19.13 20.68
CA LYS A 74 -7.26 -20.20 19.83
C LYS A 74 -6.31 -21.38 19.67
N ALA A 75 -5.02 -21.14 19.43
CA ALA A 75 -4.02 -22.20 19.30
C ALA A 75 -3.91 -23.05 20.58
N LYS A 76 -3.91 -22.43 21.76
CA LYS A 76 -3.90 -23.13 23.06
C LYS A 76 -5.14 -23.98 23.31
N LEU A 77 -6.31 -23.54 22.81
CA LEU A 77 -7.54 -24.33 22.88
C LEU A 77 -7.43 -25.59 22.01
N ILE A 78 -6.96 -25.45 20.78
CA ILE A 78 -6.76 -26.57 19.85
C ILE A 78 -5.73 -27.57 20.40
N GLU A 79 -4.63 -27.08 20.98
CA GLU A 79 -3.61 -27.92 21.62
C GLU A 79 -4.20 -28.79 22.76
N LYS A 80 -5.09 -28.21 23.57
CA LYS A 80 -5.77 -28.95 24.63
C LYS A 80 -6.71 -30.03 24.08
N GLU A 81 -7.49 -29.69 23.06
CA GLU A 81 -8.39 -30.65 22.39
C GLU A 81 -7.60 -31.80 21.73
N MET A 82 -6.42 -31.52 21.15
CA MET A 82 -5.57 -32.53 20.53
C MET A 82 -4.82 -33.43 21.52
N ASN A 83 -4.48 -32.94 22.72
CA ASN A 83 -3.83 -33.75 23.76
C ASN A 83 -4.80 -34.64 24.56
N HIS A 84 -6.10 -34.53 24.31
CA HIS A 84 -7.15 -35.38 24.90
C HIS A 84 -7.64 -36.49 23.95
N VAL A 85 -6.99 -36.67 22.80
CA VAL A 85 -7.12 -37.82 21.88
C VAL A 85 -5.90 -38.71 22.02
#